data_AF-A0A5M4BA55-F1
#
_entry.id   AF-A0A5M4BA55-F1
#
_cell.length_a   1.000
_cell.length_b   1.000
_cell.length_c   1.000
_cell.angle_alpha   90.00
_cell.angle_beta   90.00
_cell.angle_gamma   90.00
#
_symmetry.space_group_name_H-M   'P 1'
#
loop_
_entity.id
_entity.type
_entity.pdbx_description
1 polymer ?
#
loop_
_entity_poly.entity_id
_entity_poly.type
_entity_poly.pdbx_seq_one_letter_code
_entity_poly.pdbx_strand_id
1 'polypeptide(L)'
;MMIMTRSAYEFWKGKKAPPEVHSFEKNILGQWTTITWQEVFQKRKAKQDKNLSFKRDLYEKTTPCYVWVFHNQNRFPFGGWYVYVVTKNKEFALNFRPQSNYKDILLEVMNLFPCGVLPLHENFTLWCEAFCRQFPKKSKKRPTEGAKICYAELDKYNYLKKVITK
;
A
#
# COMPACT_ATOMS: atom_id res chain seq x y z
N MET A 1 -8.98 -28.68 24.43
CA MET A 1 -9.30 -27.47 25.21
C MET A 1 -10.80 -27.33 25.24
N MET A 2 -11.41 -27.31 26.43
CA MET A 2 -12.87 -27.23 26.58
C MET A 2 -13.24 -25.88 27.19
N ILE A 3 -14.16 -25.16 26.56
CA ILE A 3 -14.62 -23.85 27.02
C ILE A 3 -16.08 -24.00 27.45
N MET A 4 -16.39 -23.49 28.63
CA MET A 4 -17.74 -23.38 29.15
C MET A 4 -18.12 -21.89 29.20
N THR A 5 -19.17 -21.53 28.45
CA THR A 5 -19.74 -20.19 28.46
C THR A 5 -20.45 -19.92 29.79
N ARG A 6 -20.74 -18.65 30.09
CA ARG A 6 -21.52 -18.27 31.27
C ARG A 6 -22.87 -18.98 31.32
N SER A 7 -23.61 -18.97 30.20
CA SER A 7 -24.92 -19.63 30.10
C SER A 7 -24.83 -21.13 30.39
N ALA A 8 -23.78 -21.79 29.90
CA ALA A 8 -23.54 -23.20 30.20
C ALA A 8 -23.20 -23.41 31.68
N TYR A 9 -22.37 -22.56 32.28
CA TYR A 9 -22.09 -22.62 33.72
C TYR A 9 -23.37 -22.48 34.55
N GLU A 10 -24.22 -21.50 34.21
CA GLU A 10 -25.49 -21.25 34.90
C GLU A 10 -26.44 -22.44 34.81
N PHE A 11 -26.53 -23.05 33.62
CA PHE A 11 -27.31 -24.26 33.38
C PHE A 11 -26.82 -25.45 34.22
N TRP A 12 -25.51 -25.73 34.21
CA TRP A 12 -24.94 -26.93 34.85
C TRP A 12 -24.73 -26.80 36.36
N LYS A 13 -24.55 -25.58 36.87
CA LYS A 13 -24.28 -25.32 38.30
C LYS A 13 -25.45 -24.73 39.06
N GLY A 14 -26.51 -24.31 38.38
CA GLY A 14 -27.68 -23.66 38.99
C GLY A 14 -27.37 -22.34 39.69
N LYS A 15 -26.23 -21.72 39.37
CA LYS A 15 -25.74 -20.48 39.98
C LYS A 15 -25.34 -19.49 38.91
N LYS A 16 -25.69 -18.21 39.09
CA LYS A 16 -25.25 -17.12 38.20
C LYS A 16 -23.73 -17.02 38.16
N ALA A 17 -23.17 -16.86 36.97
CA ALA A 17 -21.74 -16.58 36.83
C ALA A 17 -21.46 -15.14 37.29
N PRO A 18 -20.34 -14.86 38.00
CA PRO A 18 -19.99 -13.49 38.36
C PRO A 18 -19.90 -12.56 37.14
N PRO A 19 -20.32 -11.30 37.24
CA PRO A 19 -20.41 -10.37 36.10
C PRO A 19 -19.10 -10.15 35.36
N GLU A 20 -17.97 -10.21 36.05
CA GLU A 20 -16.61 -10.05 35.51
C GLU A 20 -16.11 -11.25 34.69
N VAL A 21 -16.73 -12.43 34.85
CA VAL A 21 -16.30 -13.68 34.20
C VAL A 21 -16.83 -13.77 32.77
N HIS A 22 -15.95 -13.93 31.79
CA HIS A 22 -16.32 -14.19 30.41
C HIS A 22 -16.67 -15.68 30.18
N SER A 23 -15.79 -16.59 30.62
CA SER A 23 -15.90 -18.03 30.38
C SER A 23 -15.01 -18.81 31.34
N PHE A 24 -15.27 -20.11 31.46
CA PHE A 24 -14.38 -21.04 32.15
C PHE A 24 -13.70 -21.92 31.11
N GLU A 25 -12.41 -22.13 31.25
CA GLU A 25 -11.61 -22.93 30.32
C GLU A 25 -10.92 -24.06 31.07
N LYS A 26 -10.94 -25.26 30.51
CA LYS A 26 -10.26 -26.42 31.07
C LYS A 26 -8.86 -26.49 30.46
N ASN A 27 -7.84 -26.36 31.31
CA ASN A 27 -6.44 -26.45 30.91
C ASN A 27 -6.06 -27.90 30.54
N ILE A 28 -4.83 -28.09 30.06
CA ILE A 28 -4.30 -29.40 29.62
C ILE A 28 -4.23 -30.39 30.80
N LEU A 29 -4.07 -29.89 32.02
CA LEU A 29 -4.06 -30.68 33.27
C LEU A 29 -5.48 -31.00 33.77
N GLY A 30 -6.52 -30.60 33.03
CA GLY A 30 -7.91 -30.85 33.38
C GLY A 30 -8.49 -29.93 34.46
N GLN A 31 -7.75 -28.90 34.89
CA GLN A 31 -8.21 -27.92 35.87
C GLN A 31 -9.00 -26.79 35.19
N TRP A 32 -10.07 -26.34 35.83
CA TRP A 32 -10.87 -25.22 35.35
C TRP A 32 -10.25 -23.90 35.78
N THR A 33 -9.97 -23.04 34.82
CA THR A 33 -9.53 -21.66 35.02
C THR A 33 -10.59 -20.68 34.54
N THR A 34 -10.70 -19.55 35.22
CA THR A 34 -11.66 -18.51 34.89
C THR A 34 -11.01 -17.50 33.95
N ILE A 35 -11.69 -17.15 32.86
CA ILE A 35 -11.32 -16.06 31.97
C ILE A 35 -12.27 -14.90 32.24
N THR A 36 -11.71 -13.72 32.49
CA THR A 36 -12.47 -12.49 32.74
C THR A 36 -12.66 -11.65 31.48
N TRP A 37 -13.65 -10.76 31.49
CA TRP A 37 -13.82 -9.76 30.44
C TRP A 37 -12.61 -8.83 30.31
N GLN A 38 -11.94 -8.52 31.42
CA GLN A 38 -10.73 -7.70 31.43
C GLN A 38 -9.59 -8.38 30.66
N GLU A 39 -9.36 -9.68 30.88
CA GLU A 39 -8.35 -10.44 30.14
C GLU A 39 -8.69 -10.54 28.65
N VAL A 40 -9.97 -10.75 28.31
CA VAL A 40 -10.43 -10.76 26.91
C VAL A 40 -10.17 -9.39 26.27
N PHE A 41 -10.48 -8.30 26.97
CA PHE A 41 -10.22 -6.95 26.48
C PHE A 41 -8.72 -6.69 26.29
N GLN A 42 -7.88 -7.06 27.26
CA GLN A 42 -6.43 -6.93 27.17
C GLN A 42 -5.86 -7.74 26.00
N LYS A 43 -6.31 -8.99 25.79
CA LYS A 43 -5.90 -9.81 24.64
C LYS A 43 -6.31 -9.16 23.30
N ARG A 44 -7.54 -8.64 23.21
CA ARG A 44 -8.03 -7.93 22.02
C ARG A 44 -7.21 -6.67 21.75
N LYS A 45 -6.95 -5.87 22.79
CA LYS A 45 -6.12 -4.66 22.72
C LYS A 45 -4.69 -4.98 22.30
N ALA A 46 -4.03 -5.96 22.93
CA ALA A 46 -2.68 -6.39 22.57
C ALA A 46 -2.59 -6.87 21.11
N LYS A 47 -3.60 -7.60 20.62
CA LYS A 47 -3.68 -7.99 19.20
C LYS A 47 -3.83 -6.78 18.28
N GLN A 48 -4.66 -5.81 18.65
CA GLN A 48 -4.83 -4.57 17.90
C GLN A 48 -3.53 -3.76 17.87
N ASP A 49 -2.89 -3.57 19.03
CA ASP A 49 -1.64 -2.83 19.17
C ASP A 49 -0.51 -3.48 18.36
N LYS A 50 -0.38 -4.81 18.40
CA LYS A 50 0.57 -5.56 17.56
C LYS A 50 0.30 -5.38 16.07
N ASN A 51 -0.97 -5.41 15.66
CA ASN A 51 -1.33 -5.18 14.26
C ASN A 51 -1.04 -3.74 13.83
N LEU A 52 -1.24 -2.77 14.74
CA LEU A 52 -0.92 -1.37 14.50
C LEU A 52 0.59 -1.13 14.44
N SER A 53 1.39 -1.74 15.33
CA SER A 53 2.85 -1.63 15.30
C SER A 53 3.41 -2.24 14.02
N PHE A 54 2.95 -3.45 13.65
CA PHE A 54 3.32 -4.05 12.37
C PHE A 54 3.00 -3.14 11.18
N LYS A 55 1.80 -2.52 11.20
CA LYS A 55 1.41 -1.55 10.17
C LYS A 55 2.26 -0.27 10.16
N ARG A 56 2.75 0.17 11.32
CA ARG A 56 3.58 1.36 11.47
C ARG A 56 5.04 1.12 11.06
N ASP A 57 5.54 -0.09 11.30
CA ASP A 57 6.97 -0.38 11.22
C ASP A 57 7.36 -1.13 9.94
N LEU A 58 6.46 -1.94 9.37
CA LEU A 58 6.81 -2.90 8.32
C LEU A 58 5.85 -2.93 7.11
N TYR A 59 4.83 -2.07 7.07
CA TYR A 59 3.83 -2.12 6.00
C TYR A 59 4.31 -1.39 4.73
N GLU A 60 4.93 -2.16 3.85
CA GLU A 60 5.12 -1.77 2.45
C GLU A 60 3.88 -2.17 1.66
N LYS A 61 3.14 -1.17 1.18
CA LYS A 61 1.89 -1.41 0.47
C LYS A 61 2.15 -1.47 -1.03
N THR A 62 2.20 -2.67 -1.59
CA THR A 62 2.15 -2.85 -3.04
C THR A 62 0.75 -2.52 -3.56
N THR A 63 0.63 -1.46 -4.35
CA THR A 63 -0.65 -0.95 -4.87
C THR A 63 -0.63 -0.97 -6.40
N PRO A 64 -1.67 -1.49 -7.08
CA PRO A 64 -1.79 -1.36 -8.53
C PRO A 64 -1.79 0.11 -8.95
N CYS A 65 -1.00 0.42 -9.97
CA CYS A 65 -0.85 1.77 -10.50
C CYS A 65 -0.59 1.73 -12.01
N TYR A 66 -0.45 2.90 -12.62
CA TYR A 66 0.11 3.01 -13.96
C TYR A 66 1.16 4.12 -14.00
N VAL A 67 2.22 3.90 -14.78
CA VAL A 67 3.09 4.99 -15.21
C VAL A 67 2.38 5.69 -16.35
N TRP A 68 2.26 7.01 -16.24
CA TRP A 68 1.62 7.87 -17.22
C TRP A 68 2.63 8.91 -17.71
N VAL A 69 2.90 8.87 -19.01
CA VAL A 69 3.80 9.81 -19.67
C VAL A 69 2.98 10.63 -20.65
N PHE A 70 3.16 11.94 -20.67
CA PHE A 70 2.52 12.79 -21.67
C PHE A 70 3.31 14.07 -21.94
N HIS A 71 3.12 14.61 -23.14
CA HIS A 71 3.65 15.91 -23.51
C HIS A 71 2.55 16.97 -23.39
N ASN A 72 2.81 18.03 -22.62
CA ASN A 72 1.95 19.20 -22.56
C ASN A 72 2.41 20.24 -23.58
N GLN A 73 1.57 20.50 -24.58
CA GLN A 73 1.86 21.46 -25.65
C GLN A 73 1.56 22.92 -25.28
N ASN A 74 0.90 23.17 -24.13
CA ASN A 74 0.60 24.53 -23.71
C ASN A 74 1.90 25.35 -23.50
N ARG A 75 1.93 26.56 -24.08
CA ARG A 75 3.09 27.48 -23.99
C ARG A 75 3.42 27.83 -22.54
N PHE A 76 4.69 28.18 -22.34
CA PHE A 76 5.37 28.52 -21.08
C PHE A 76 4.46 29.16 -19.99
N PRO A 77 4.58 28.75 -18.71
CA PRO A 77 5.67 27.95 -18.11
C PRO A 77 5.38 26.45 -17.93
N PHE A 78 4.21 25.94 -18.34
CA PHE A 78 3.77 24.56 -18.07
C PHE A 78 3.92 23.60 -19.26
N GLY A 79 4.76 23.95 -20.23
CA GLY A 79 5.07 23.11 -21.39
C GLY A 79 6.13 22.05 -21.08
N GLY A 80 6.04 20.90 -21.76
CA GLY A 80 7.08 19.87 -21.71
C GLY A 80 6.58 18.47 -21.36
N TRP A 81 7.52 17.58 -21.03
CA TRP A 81 7.26 16.18 -20.69
C TRP A 81 6.94 16.01 -19.21
N TYR A 82 5.92 15.20 -18.97
CA TYR A 82 5.45 14.87 -17.63
C TYR A 82 5.40 13.36 -17.47
N VAL A 83 5.93 12.88 -16.34
CA VAL A 83 5.85 11.49 -15.94
C VAL A 83 5.17 11.43 -14.57
N TYR A 84 4.14 10.61 -14.47
CA TYR A 84 3.40 10.38 -13.25
C TYR A 84 3.32 8.90 -12.94
N VAL A 85 3.39 8.55 -11.66
CA VAL A 85 2.88 7.26 -11.17
C VAL A 85 1.51 7.53 -10.58
N VAL A 86 0.48 6.90 -11.15
CA VAL A 86 -0.90 7.13 -10.77
C VAL A 86 -1.49 5.88 -10.13
N THR A 87 -1.86 6.01 -8.87
CA THR A 87 -2.65 5.03 -8.12
C THR A 87 -4.12 5.43 -8.13
N LYS A 88 -5.01 4.59 -7.60
CA LYS A 88 -6.44 4.94 -7.42
C LYS A 88 -6.64 6.25 -6.62
N ASN A 89 -5.77 6.53 -5.65
CA ASN A 89 -6.00 7.57 -4.65
C ASN A 89 -5.01 8.75 -4.73
N LYS A 90 -3.92 8.61 -5.47
CA LYS A 90 -2.81 9.58 -5.47
C LYS A 90 -2.01 9.53 -6.76
N GLU A 91 -1.53 10.69 -7.16
CA GLU A 91 -0.64 10.90 -8.29
C GLU A 91 0.73 11.38 -7.78
N PHE A 92 1.80 10.81 -8.30
CA PHE A 92 3.17 11.17 -7.97
C PHE A 92 3.85 11.73 -9.20
N ALA A 93 4.12 13.03 -9.21
CA ALA A 93 4.86 13.68 -10.31
C ALA A 93 6.35 13.34 -10.20
N LEU A 94 6.88 12.66 -11.20
CA LEU A 94 8.29 12.32 -11.30
C LEU A 94 8.99 13.34 -12.19
N ASN A 95 10.09 13.92 -11.72
CA ASN A 95 10.90 14.84 -12.49
C ASN A 95 12.35 14.88 -11.97
N PHE A 96 13.26 15.35 -12.82
CA PHE A 96 14.68 15.46 -12.52
C PHE A 96 15.09 16.76 -11.82
N ARG A 97 14.14 17.62 -11.41
CA ARG A 97 14.48 18.88 -10.74
C ARG A 97 15.15 18.59 -9.39
N PRO A 98 16.09 19.44 -8.93
CA PRO A 98 16.80 19.23 -7.67
C PRO A 98 15.88 19.09 -6.44
N GLN A 99 14.70 19.71 -6.48
CA GLN A 99 13.72 19.66 -5.38
C GLN A 99 12.82 18.41 -5.42
N SER A 100 13.00 17.53 -6.40
CA SER A 100 12.20 16.32 -6.55
C SER A 100 12.73 15.20 -5.67
N ASN A 101 11.90 14.75 -4.74
CA ASN A 101 12.19 13.56 -3.91
C ASN A 101 12.16 12.24 -4.70
N TYR A 102 11.86 12.28 -6.00
CA TYR A 102 11.63 11.10 -6.83
C TYR A 102 12.55 11.00 -8.04
N LYS A 103 13.68 11.71 -8.02
CA LYS A 103 14.66 11.68 -9.11
C LYS A 103 15.17 10.26 -9.38
N ASP A 104 15.52 9.53 -8.33
CA ASP A 104 16.05 8.17 -8.45
C ASP A 104 14.96 7.18 -8.89
N ILE A 105 13.73 7.35 -8.37
CA ILE A 105 12.57 6.55 -8.80
C ILE A 105 12.26 6.76 -10.28
N LEU A 106 12.47 7.97 -10.82
CA LEU A 106 12.29 8.20 -12.25
C LEU A 106 13.28 7.38 -13.09
N LEU A 107 14.55 7.30 -12.69
CA LEU A 107 15.53 6.43 -13.37
C LEU A 107 15.14 4.95 -13.22
N GLU A 108 14.67 4.53 -12.06
CA GLU A 108 14.16 3.15 -11.87
C GLU A 108 12.99 2.85 -12.81
N VAL A 109 12.04 3.78 -12.95
CA VAL A 109 10.92 3.65 -13.90
C VAL A 109 11.43 3.56 -15.33
N MET A 110 12.39 4.40 -15.72
CA MET A 110 12.98 4.35 -17.06
C MET A 110 13.70 3.03 -17.33
N ASN A 111 14.37 2.47 -16.33
CA ASN A 111 14.99 1.14 -16.41
C ASN A 111 13.94 0.01 -16.48
N LEU A 112 12.85 0.14 -15.73
CA LEU A 112 11.78 -0.84 -15.68
C LEU A 112 11.01 -0.97 -17.00
N PHE A 113 10.97 0.11 -17.78
CA PHE A 113 10.36 0.15 -19.11
C PHE A 113 11.42 0.53 -20.16
N PRO A 114 12.25 -0.42 -20.60
CA PRO A 114 13.27 -0.17 -21.62
C PRO A 114 12.60 -0.01 -22.99
N CYS A 115 12.52 1.23 -23.47
CA CYS A 115 11.89 1.58 -24.76
C CYS A 115 12.93 1.70 -25.89
N GLY A 116 14.03 0.93 -25.84
CA GLY A 116 15.13 1.04 -26.80
C GLY A 116 15.99 2.30 -26.65
N VAL A 117 15.80 3.05 -25.55
CA VAL A 117 16.57 4.24 -25.18
C VAL A 117 17.23 3.98 -23.84
N LEU A 118 18.54 4.27 -23.73
CA LEU A 118 19.27 4.09 -22.49
C LEU A 118 18.68 5.03 -21.40
N PRO A 119 18.32 4.50 -20.21
CA PRO A 119 17.58 5.24 -19.19
C PRO A 119 18.48 6.18 -18.39
N LEU A 120 18.87 7.28 -19.04
CA LEU A 120 19.68 8.36 -18.49
C LEU A 120 18.91 9.67 -18.47
N HIS A 121 19.32 10.61 -17.62
CA HIS A 121 18.68 11.93 -17.53
C HIS A 121 18.75 12.68 -18.86
N GLU A 122 19.89 12.61 -19.55
CA GLU A 122 20.15 13.21 -20.85
C GLU A 122 19.18 12.70 -21.93
N ASN A 123 18.73 11.45 -21.78
CA ASN A 123 17.84 10.79 -22.72
C ASN A 123 16.36 10.87 -22.32
N PHE A 124 16.01 11.66 -21.29
CA PHE A 124 14.66 11.71 -20.75
C PHE A 124 13.57 11.98 -21.81
N THR A 125 13.80 12.97 -22.67
CA THR A 125 12.86 13.34 -23.74
C THR A 125 12.69 12.20 -24.75
N LEU A 126 13.80 11.61 -25.20
CA LEU A 126 13.79 10.49 -26.15
C LEU A 126 13.08 9.27 -25.56
N TRP A 127 13.33 8.98 -24.28
CA TRP A 127 12.67 7.90 -23.56
C TRP A 127 11.16 8.17 -23.44
N CYS A 128 10.74 9.41 -23.11
CA CYS A 128 9.32 9.75 -23.02
C CYS A 128 8.58 9.53 -24.35
N GLU A 129 9.19 9.94 -25.47
CA GLU A 129 8.65 9.73 -26.81
C GLU A 129 8.53 8.24 -27.13
N ALA A 130 9.59 7.47 -26.88
CA ALA A 130 9.62 6.04 -27.12
C ALA A 130 8.58 5.30 -26.26
N PHE A 131 8.44 5.68 -25.00
CA PHE A 131 7.41 5.14 -24.09
C PHE A 131 6.00 5.41 -24.63
N CYS A 132 5.71 6.63 -25.07
CA CYS A 132 4.41 6.98 -25.65
C CYS A 132 4.11 6.21 -26.94
N ARG A 133 5.13 5.92 -27.75
CA ARG A 133 4.97 5.09 -28.96
C ARG A 133 4.71 3.63 -28.63
N GLN A 134 5.40 3.08 -27.61
CA GLN A 134 5.29 1.68 -27.23
C GLN A 134 4.01 1.38 -26.42
N PHE A 135 3.57 2.31 -25.58
CA PHE A 135 2.40 2.16 -24.71
C PHE A 135 1.38 3.28 -24.93
N PRO A 136 0.86 3.46 -26.17
CA PRO A 136 0.03 4.60 -26.51
C PRO A 136 -1.28 4.59 -25.72
N LYS A 137 -1.65 5.75 -25.18
CA LYS A 137 -2.94 5.97 -24.53
C LYS A 137 -3.77 6.91 -25.40
N LYS A 138 -4.97 6.47 -25.79
CA LYS A 138 -5.87 7.31 -26.59
C LYS A 138 -6.47 8.41 -25.70
N SER A 139 -6.25 9.67 -26.05
CA SER A 139 -6.86 10.82 -25.40
C SER A 139 -7.29 11.86 -26.41
N LYS A 140 -8.44 12.48 -26.16
CA LYS A 140 -8.94 13.61 -26.95
C LYS A 140 -8.22 14.92 -26.60
N LYS A 141 -7.59 15.01 -25.43
CA LYS A 141 -7.01 16.24 -24.89
C LYS A 141 -5.51 16.38 -25.16
N ARG A 142 -4.79 15.27 -25.34
CA ARG A 142 -3.34 15.25 -25.51
C ARG A 142 -2.99 14.44 -26.75
N PRO A 143 -2.24 15.02 -27.70
CA PRO A 143 -1.85 14.30 -28.92
C PRO A 143 -0.79 13.23 -28.65
N THR A 144 0.00 13.39 -27.60
CA THR A 144 1.08 12.45 -27.24
C THR A 144 0.98 12.09 -25.77
N GLU A 145 0.47 10.89 -25.49
CA GLU A 145 0.49 10.29 -24.16
C GLU A 145 0.59 8.76 -24.24
N GLY A 146 1.19 8.18 -23.21
CA GLY A 146 1.29 6.75 -23.04
C GLY A 146 1.08 6.34 -21.59
N ALA A 147 0.54 5.14 -21.37
CA ALA A 147 0.36 4.62 -20.03
C ALA A 147 0.57 3.10 -19.97
N LYS A 148 1.20 2.64 -18.90
CA LYS A 148 1.44 1.22 -18.65
C LYS A 148 1.12 0.85 -17.21
N ILE A 149 0.29 -0.18 -17.05
CA ILE A 149 -0.07 -0.74 -15.74
C ILE A 149 1.16 -1.41 -15.10
N CYS A 150 1.35 -1.16 -13.81
CA CYS A 150 2.39 -1.73 -12.97
C CYS A 150 1.96 -1.67 -11.49
N TYR A 151 2.91 -1.80 -10.56
CA TYR A 151 2.65 -1.70 -9.14
C TYR A 151 3.62 -0.70 -8.49
N ALA A 152 3.13 0.03 -7.50
CA ALA A 152 3.92 0.93 -6.68
C ALA A 152 4.04 0.36 -5.27
N GLU A 153 5.23 0.39 -4.70
CA GLU A 153 5.44 0.22 -3.27
C GLU A 153 5.36 1.59 -2.61
N LEU A 154 4.42 1.70 -1.68
CA LEU A 154 4.23 2.91 -0.90
C LEU A 154 4.73 2.69 0.53
N ASP A 155 5.36 3.72 1.08
CA ASP A 155 5.74 3.75 2.49
C ASP A 155 4.50 3.94 3.41
N LYS A 156 4.76 3.94 4.72
CA LYS A 156 3.72 4.14 5.74
C LYS A 156 2.98 5.49 5.67
N TYR A 157 3.55 6.48 4.97
CA TYR A 157 2.97 7.81 4.76
C TYR A 157 2.33 7.95 3.38
N ASN A 158 2.23 6.86 2.61
CA ASN A 158 1.78 6.84 1.22
C ASN A 158 2.65 7.71 0.29
N TYR A 159 3.94 7.84 0.58
CA TYR A 159 4.93 8.30 -0.40
C TYR A 159 5.39 7.15 -1.27
N LEU A 160 5.70 7.47 -2.52
CA LEU A 160 6.20 6.51 -3.47
C LEU A 160 7.62 6.10 -3.07
N LYS A 161 7.83 4.81 -2.82
CA LYS A 161 9.15 4.25 -2.51
C LYS A 161 9.80 3.63 -3.75
N LYS A 162 9.01 2.87 -4.52
CA LYS A 162 9.49 2.13 -5.70
C LYS A 162 8.36 1.82 -6.67
N VAL A 163 8.71 1.59 -7.94
CA VAL A 163 7.81 1.02 -8.96
C VAL A 163 8.32 -0.36 -9.36
N ILE A 164 7.42 -1.33 -9.50
CA ILE A 164 7.73 -2.71 -9.86
C ILE A 164 6.77 -3.22 -10.94
N THR A 165 7.25 -4.13 -11.79
CA THR A 165 6.44 -4.93 -12.71
C THR A 165 6.26 -6.33 -12.14
N LYS A 166 5.10 -6.94 -12.34
CA LYS A 166 4.88 -8.37 -12.10
C LYS A 166 4.91 -9.11 -13.42
#